data_AF-A0A2S8FDU8-F1
#
_entry.id   AF-A0A2S8FDU8-F1
#
_cell.length_a   1.000
_cell.length_b   1.000
_cell.length_c   1.000
_cell.angle_alpha   90.00
_cell.angle_beta   90.00
_cell.angle_gamma   90.00
#
_symmetry.space_group_name_H-M   'P 1'
#
loop_
_entity.id
_entity.type
_entity.pdbx_description
1 polymer ?
#
loop_
_entity_poly.entity_id
_entity_poly.type
_entity_poly.pdbx_seq_one_letter_code
_entity_poly.pdbx_strand_id
1 'polypeptide(L)'
;MLVIFLEACALIGLLKVINDEDAGLLAACGLALGGAIGTNVAISGLYLAMGIAGIPVGAIIAAGLLGVAISAIYGVEIKRSFLISGLFVVIHVVVIFGLSFARGG
;
A
#
# COMPACT_ATOMS: atom_id res chain seq x y z
N MET A 1 -6.34 -14.02 1.62
CA MET A 1 -6.51 -13.86 0.16
C MET A 1 -7.54 -12.78 -0.19
N LEU A 2 -8.71 -12.75 0.45
CA LEU A 2 -9.75 -11.74 0.18
C LEU A 2 -9.26 -10.29 0.37
N VAL A 3 -8.45 -10.03 1.41
CA VAL A 3 -7.85 -8.71 1.67
C VAL A 3 -6.91 -8.25 0.56
N ILE A 4 -5.99 -9.12 0.14
CA ILE A 4 -5.05 -8.85 -0.95
C ILE A 4 -5.79 -8.60 -2.27
N PHE A 5 -6.88 -9.32 -2.51
CA PHE A 5 -7.72 -9.09 -3.69
C PHE A 5 -8.39 -7.71 -3.65
N LEU A 6 -8.94 -7.33 -2.50
CA LEU A 6 -9.53 -6.00 -2.30
C LEU A 6 -8.49 -4.89 -2.49
N GLU A 7 -7.29 -5.08 -1.97
CA GLU A 7 -6.16 -4.16 -2.13
C GLU A 7 -5.72 -4.05 -3.59
N ALA A 8 -5.61 -5.17 -4.30
CA ALA A 8 -5.32 -5.17 -5.72
C ALA A 8 -6.38 -4.39 -6.50
N CYS A 9 -7.67 -4.60 -6.22
CA CYS A 9 -8.77 -3.83 -6.81
C CYS A 9 -8.73 -2.34 -6.45
N ALA A 10 -8.29 -1.98 -5.24
CA ALA A 10 -8.09 -0.58 -4.85
C ALA A 10 -6.95 0.05 -5.64
N LEU A 11 -5.83 -0.65 -5.80
CA LEU A 11 -4.65 -0.17 -6.54
C LEU A 11 -4.94 0.00 -8.04
N ILE A 12 -5.43 -1.05 -8.71
CA ILE A 12 -6.64 -1.01 -9.55
C ILE A 12 -7.22 0.36 -9.91
N GLY A 13 -8.29 0.67 -9.17
CA GLY A 13 -9.05 1.89 -9.31
C GLY A 13 -8.21 3.14 -9.13
N LEU A 14 -7.23 3.16 -8.21
CA LEU A 14 -6.37 4.33 -8.03
C LEU A 14 -5.52 4.63 -9.26
N LEU A 15 -4.88 3.62 -9.85
CA LEU A 15 -4.11 3.75 -11.09
C LEU A 15 -4.98 4.23 -12.24
N LYS A 16 -6.19 3.68 -12.36
CA LYS A 16 -7.15 4.10 -13.39
C LYS A 16 -7.67 5.53 -13.19
N VAL A 17 -8.02 5.90 -11.96
CA VAL A 17 -8.59 7.22 -11.66
C VAL A 17 -7.53 8.33 -11.71
N ILE A 18 -6.31 8.06 -11.24
CA ILE A 18 -5.28 9.10 -11.08
C ILE A 18 -4.37 9.19 -12.31
N ASN A 19 -4.12 8.08 -13.01
CA ASN A 19 -3.20 8.06 -14.15
C ASN A 19 -3.80 7.51 -15.46
N ASP A 20 -5.09 7.16 -15.49
CA ASP A 20 -5.75 6.49 -16.62
C ASP A 20 -5.01 5.22 -17.10
N GLU A 21 -4.37 4.54 -16.14
CA GLU A 21 -3.52 3.40 -16.42
C GLU A 21 -4.31 2.10 -16.29
N ASP A 22 -4.25 1.26 -17.32
CA ASP A 22 -4.84 -0.08 -17.31
C ASP A 22 -3.87 -1.09 -16.71
N ALA A 23 -3.93 -1.24 -15.39
CA ALA A 23 -3.12 -2.22 -14.67
C ALA A 23 -3.74 -3.62 -14.74
N GLY A 24 -2.96 -4.61 -15.21
CA GLY A 24 -3.36 -6.01 -15.17
C GLY A 24 -3.52 -6.53 -13.75
N LEU A 25 -4.55 -7.35 -13.50
CA LEU A 25 -4.87 -7.89 -12.17
C LEU A 25 -3.67 -8.60 -11.51
N LEU A 26 -2.88 -9.34 -12.29
CA LEU A 26 -1.73 -10.07 -11.77
C LEU A 26 -0.61 -9.11 -11.28
N ALA A 27 -0.32 -8.05 -12.05
CA ALA A 27 0.67 -7.05 -11.68
C ALA A 27 0.22 -6.27 -10.45
N ALA A 28 -1.05 -5.86 -10.39
CA ALA A 28 -1.63 -5.18 -9.24
C ALA A 28 -1.67 -6.08 -7.98
N CYS A 29 -2.00 -7.36 -8.12
CA CYS A 29 -1.93 -8.33 -7.01
C CYS A 29 -0.49 -8.50 -6.51
N GLY A 30 0.49 -8.61 -7.42
CA GLY A 30 1.90 -8.68 -7.05
C GLY A 30 2.38 -7.43 -6.31
N LEU A 31 1.94 -6.26 -6.77
CA LEU A 31 2.28 -4.98 -6.15
C LEU A 31 1.57 -4.78 -4.80
N ALA A 32 0.32 -5.20 -4.68
CA ALA A 32 -0.43 -5.19 -3.42
C ALA A 32 0.18 -6.16 -2.41
N LEU A 33 0.57 -7.37 -2.84
CA LEU A 33 1.31 -8.31 -2.00
C LEU A 33 2.65 -7.74 -1.54
N GLY A 34 3.44 -7.21 -2.46
CA GLY A 34 4.73 -6.60 -2.16
C GLY A 34 4.58 -5.39 -1.23
N GLY A 35 3.57 -4.55 -1.48
CA GLY A 35 3.21 -3.41 -0.65
C GLY A 35 2.78 -3.83 0.75
N ALA A 36 1.91 -4.82 0.90
CA ALA A 36 1.45 -5.32 2.18
C ALA A 36 2.60 -5.95 3.00
N ILE A 37 3.43 -6.79 2.37
CA ILE A 37 4.59 -7.41 3.03
C ILE A 37 5.61 -6.32 3.41
N GLY A 38 5.96 -5.44 2.47
CA GLY A 38 6.91 -4.35 2.69
C GLY A 38 6.45 -3.39 3.79
N THR A 39 5.17 -3.06 3.81
CA THR A 39 4.55 -2.22 4.86
C THR A 39 4.62 -2.90 6.22
N ASN A 40 4.26 -4.19 6.30
CA ASN A 40 4.34 -4.94 7.56
C ASN A 40 5.77 -5.05 8.08
N VAL A 41 6.75 -5.32 7.20
CA VAL A 41 8.16 -5.42 7.58
C VAL A 41 8.69 -4.05 8.06
N ALA A 42 8.39 -2.97 7.33
CA ALA A 42 8.81 -1.63 7.70
C ALA A 42 8.20 -1.19 9.04
N ILE A 43 6.88 -1.37 9.21
CA ILE A 43 6.18 -1.02 10.46
C ILE A 43 6.67 -1.88 11.61
N SER A 44 6.81 -3.20 11.45
CA SER A 44 7.25 -4.09 12.54
C SER A 44 8.69 -3.79 12.95
N GLY A 45 9.58 -3.58 11.98
CA GLY A 45 10.99 -3.22 12.25
C GLY A 45 11.12 -1.90 12.98
N LEU A 46 10.38 -0.87 12.54
CA LEU A 46 10.41 0.44 13.22
C LEU A 46 9.69 0.41 14.56
N TYR A 47 8.61 -0.37 14.70
CA TYR A 47 7.93 -0.55 15.99
C TYR A 47 8.88 -1.14 17.05
N LEU A 48 9.71 -2.11 16.67
CA LEU A 48 10.73 -2.67 17.57
C LEU A 48 11.81 -1.65 17.95
N ALA A 49 12.18 -0.74 17.04
CA ALA A 49 13.26 0.21 17.26
C ALA A 49 12.82 1.46 18.05
N MET A 50 11.61 1.95 17.84
CA MET A 50 11.14 3.25 18.34
C MET A 50 9.72 3.21 18.94
N GLY A 51 9.18 2.00 19.18
CA GLY A 51 7.86 1.80 19.77
C GLY A 51 6.73 2.28 18.87
N ILE A 52 5.64 2.77 19.47
CA ILE A 52 4.43 3.22 18.76
C ILE A 52 4.74 4.31 17.72
N ALA A 53 5.74 5.17 17.97
CA ALA A 53 6.16 6.19 17.02
C ALA A 53 6.72 5.61 15.70
N GLY A 54 7.16 4.36 15.70
CA GLY A 54 7.63 3.65 14.51
C GLY A 54 6.54 3.34 13.48
N ILE A 55 5.27 3.29 13.91
CA ILE A 55 4.14 2.98 13.03
C ILE A 55 3.95 4.06 11.94
N PRO A 56 3.76 5.35 12.27
CA PRO A 56 3.58 6.38 11.25
C PRO A 56 4.83 6.55 10.36
N VAL A 57 6.04 6.42 10.93
CA VAL A 57 7.28 6.52 10.16
C VAL A 57 7.40 5.33 9.18
N GLY A 58 7.10 4.11 9.64
CA GLY A 58 7.09 2.92 8.80
C GLY A 58 6.09 3.01 7.67
N ALA A 59 4.90 3.57 7.93
CA ALA A 59 3.88 3.80 6.91
C ALA A 59 4.35 4.79 5.83
N ILE A 60 5.03 5.89 6.22
CA ILE A 60 5.58 6.86 5.26
C ILE A 60 6.67 6.22 4.40
N ILE A 61 7.58 5.45 5.01
CA ILE A 61 8.64 4.74 4.27
C ILE A 61 8.02 3.75 3.29
N ALA A 62 7.03 2.97 3.74
CA ALA A 62 6.35 1.99 2.91
C ALA A 62 5.61 2.64 1.74
N ALA A 63 4.90 3.75 1.98
CA ALA A 63 4.27 4.54 0.92
C ALA A 63 5.31 5.05 -0.08
N GLY A 64 6.49 5.48 0.40
CA GLY A 64 7.54 5.96 -0.47
C GLY A 64 8.15 4.87 -1.35
N LEU A 65 8.47 3.72 -0.77
CA LEU A 65 8.99 2.56 -1.51
C LEU A 65 7.98 2.05 -2.52
N LEU A 66 6.70 1.99 -2.14
CA LEU A 66 5.63 1.59 -3.06
C LEU A 66 5.45 2.61 -4.20
N GLY A 67 5.57 3.92 -3.91
CA GLY A 67 5.50 4.96 -4.93
C GLY A 67 6.62 4.87 -5.97
N VAL A 68 7.83 4.52 -5.52
CA VAL A 68 8.95 4.21 -6.42
C VAL A 68 8.65 2.96 -7.26
N ALA A 69 8.13 1.90 -6.65
CA ALA A 69 7.77 0.67 -7.37
C ALA A 69 6.68 0.90 -8.42
N ILE A 70 5.65 1.69 -8.10
CA ILE A 70 4.58 2.06 -9.04
C ILE A 70 5.17 2.85 -10.22
N SER A 71 6.01 3.85 -9.95
CA SER A 71 6.66 4.63 -11.01
C SER A 71 7.53 3.76 -11.91
N ALA A 72 8.28 2.82 -11.33
CA ALA A 72 9.16 1.92 -12.07
C ALA A 72 8.40 0.91 -12.93
N ILE A 73 7.26 0.39 -12.45
CA ILE A 73 6.52 -0.69 -13.12
C ILE A 73 5.58 -0.16 -14.19
N TYR A 74 4.92 0.97 -13.92
CA TYR A 74 3.89 1.54 -14.78
C TYR A 74 4.35 2.81 -15.52
N GLY A 75 5.59 3.28 -15.31
CA GLY A 75 6.07 4.50 -15.96
C GLY A 75 5.33 5.77 -15.55
N VAL A 76 4.59 5.72 -14.44
CA VAL A 76 3.84 6.84 -13.88
C VAL A 76 4.77 7.95 -13.43
N GLU A 77 4.39 9.21 -13.67
CA GLU A 77 5.06 10.37 -13.10
C GLU A 77 5.23 10.22 -11.59
N ILE A 78 6.44 10.47 -11.10
CA ILE A 78 6.80 10.23 -9.69
C ILE A 78 5.83 10.92 -8.71
N LYS A 79 5.36 12.14 -9.03
CA LYS A 79 4.40 12.86 -8.18
C LYS A 79 3.07 12.12 -8.05
N ARG A 80 2.57 11.56 -9.15
CA ARG A 80 1.32 10.79 -9.18
C ARG A 80 1.52 9.43 -8.51
N SER A 81 2.67 8.79 -8.71
CA SER A 81 2.94 7.48 -8.11
C SER A 81 3.01 7.55 -6.57
N PHE A 82 3.62 8.59 -6.01
CA PHE A 82 3.59 8.86 -4.56
C PHE A 82 2.19 9.19 -4.04
N LEU A 83 1.35 9.84 -4.85
CA LEU A 83 -0.05 10.11 -4.48
C LEU A 83 -0.87 8.81 -4.45
N ILE A 84 -0.71 7.96 -5.47
CA ILE A 84 -1.35 6.63 -5.55
C ILE A 84 -0.90 5.77 -4.38
N SER A 85 0.41 5.67 -4.12
CA SER A 85 0.95 4.85 -3.03
C SER A 85 0.54 5.37 -1.65
N GLY A 86 0.50 6.69 -1.46
CA GLY A 86 0.02 7.32 -0.24
C GLY A 86 -1.44 6.97 0.05
N LEU A 87 -2.32 7.12 -0.94
CA LEU A 87 -3.72 6.72 -0.81
C LEU A 87 -3.88 5.21 -0.56
N PHE A 88 -3.11 4.39 -1.28
CA PHE A 88 -3.13 2.95 -1.09
C PHE A 88 -2.73 2.55 0.33
N VAL A 89 -1.67 3.13 0.90
CA VAL A 89 -1.24 2.84 2.28
C VAL A 89 -2.30 3.29 3.30
N VAL A 90 -2.98 4.42 3.06
CA VAL A 90 -4.11 4.84 3.92
C VAL A 90 -5.23 3.80 3.86
N ILE A 91 -5.62 3.35 2.66
CA ILE A 91 -6.64 2.29 2.49
C ILE A 91 -6.21 1.01 3.19
N HIS A 92 -4.95 0.59 3.01
CA HIS A 92 -4.38 -0.61 3.62
C HIS A 92 -4.48 -0.57 5.15
N VAL A 93 -4.06 0.55 5.76
CA VAL A 93 -4.16 0.75 7.21
C VAL A 93 -5.62 0.71 7.66
N VAL A 94 -6.53 1.41 6.98
CA VAL A 94 -7.96 1.41 7.32
C VAL A 94 -8.58 0.00 7.23
N VAL A 95 -8.24 -0.76 6.20
CA VAL A 95 -8.72 -2.14 6.02
C VAL A 95 -8.20 -3.05 7.13
N ILE A 96 -6.91 -2.95 7.48
CA ILE A 96 -6.32 -3.75 8.57
C ILE A 96 -6.98 -3.41 9.90
N PHE A 97 -7.13 -2.12 10.23
CA PHE A 97 -7.76 -1.69 11.47
C PHE A 97 -9.24 -2.10 11.54
N GLY A 98 -9.99 -1.90 10.44
CA GLY A 98 -11.39 -2.30 10.35
C GLY A 98 -11.60 -3.82 10.51
N LEU A 99 -10.73 -4.63 9.90
CA LEU A 99 -10.75 -6.09 10.06
C LEU A 99 -10.33 -6.54 11.45
N SER A 100 -9.39 -5.83 12.07
CA SER A 100 -8.96 -6.11 13.45
C SER A 100 -10.11 -5.86 14.43
N PHE A 101 -10.87 -4.79 14.22
CA PHE A 101 -12.05 -4.46 15.02
C PHE A 101 -13.19 -5.48 14.80
N ALA A 102 -13.42 -5.92 13.56
CA ALA A 102 -14.47 -6.89 13.24
C ALA A 102 -14.19 -8.32 13.74
N ARG A 103 -12.93 -8.66 14.06
CA ARG A 103 -12.53 -10.01 14.53
C ARG A 103 -12.37 -10.12 16.05
N GLY A 104 -12.57 -9.04 16.81
CA GLY A 104 -12.28 -9.03 18.25
C GLY A 104 -12.82 -7.83 19.03
N GLY A 105 -14.07 -7.46 18.78
CA GLY A 105 -14.95 -6.85 19.78
C GLY A 105 -15.84 -7.91 20.41
#